data_AF-F2RBC0-F1
#
_entry.id   AF-F2RBC0-F1
#
_cell.length_a   1.000
_cell.length_b   1.000
_cell.length_c   1.000
_cell.angle_alpha   90.00
_cell.angle_beta   90.00
_cell.angle_gamma   90.00
#
_symmetry.space_group_name_H-M   'P 1'
#
loop_
_entity.id
_entity.type
_entity.pdbx_description
1 polymer ?
#
loop_
_entity_poly.entity_id
_entity_poly.type
_entity_poly.pdbx_seq_one_letter_code
_entity_poly.pdbx_strand_id
1 'polypeptide(L)'
;MSAKSRRTSTTTQRKNPPMCQHQPACPTADSADREAARLTAHHPEQGWSLLCNGVLLFEDTGELLPDGQIIAPHRPLTAGQVTTAA
;
A
#
# COMPACT_ATOMS: atom_id res chain seq x y z
N MET A 1 -27.56 -3.49 31.20
CA MET A 1 -27.34 -2.07 30.86
C MET A 1 -26.25 -1.99 29.80
N SER A 2 -26.64 -2.03 28.51
CA SER A 2 -25.70 -2.12 27.39
C SER A 2 -25.09 -0.76 27.07
N ALA A 3 -23.80 -0.60 27.32
CA ALA A 3 -23.04 0.58 26.93
C ALA A 3 -22.76 0.52 25.41
N LYS A 4 -23.57 1.22 24.61
CA LYS A 4 -23.36 1.45 23.19
C LYS A 4 -22.07 2.25 23.00
N SER A 5 -20.97 1.56 22.65
CA SER A 5 -19.71 2.19 22.29
C SER A 5 -19.86 2.86 20.92
N ARG A 6 -20.24 4.13 20.96
CA ARG A 6 -20.43 5.00 19.80
C ARG A 6 -19.04 5.44 19.33
N ARG A 7 -18.40 4.64 18.48
CA ARG A 7 -17.18 5.05 17.78
C ARG A 7 -17.55 6.18 16.83
N THR A 8 -17.20 7.40 17.24
CA THR A 8 -17.22 8.61 16.43
C THR A 8 -16.13 8.48 15.36
N SER A 9 -16.53 8.11 14.14
CA SER A 9 -15.70 8.22 12.94
C SER A 9 -15.62 9.70 12.56
N THR A 10 -14.70 10.42 13.19
CA THR A 10 -14.53 11.86 12.98
C THR A 10 -13.12 12.09 12.44
N THR A 11 -13.05 12.47 11.15
CA THR A 11 -12.14 13.50 10.62
C THR A 11 -10.67 13.06 10.47
N THR A 12 -10.04 13.06 9.30
CA THR A 12 -9.94 14.12 8.29
C THR A 12 -9.83 13.53 6.88
N GLN A 13 -10.80 13.81 6.01
CA GLN A 13 -10.51 13.90 4.59
C GLN A 13 -9.65 15.16 4.43
N ARG A 14 -8.34 15.08 4.70
CA ARG A 14 -7.42 16.06 4.12
C ARG A 14 -7.61 15.87 2.63
N LYS A 15 -8.17 16.86 1.94
CA LYS A 15 -7.95 17.00 0.49
C LYS A 15 -6.45 17.07 0.32
N ASN A 16 -5.82 15.91 0.16
CA ASN A 16 -4.47 15.86 -0.35
C ASN A 16 -4.59 16.56 -1.71
N PRO A 17 -3.85 17.66 -1.97
CA PRO A 17 -3.84 18.23 -3.31
C PRO A 17 -3.58 17.08 -4.30
N PRO A 18 -4.26 17.07 -5.46
CA PRO A 18 -4.16 15.95 -6.39
C PRO A 18 -2.67 15.73 -6.70
N MET A 19 -2.10 14.64 -6.17
CA MET A 19 -0.70 14.31 -6.39
C MET A 19 -0.44 14.05 -7.87
N CYS A 20 -1.50 13.72 -8.61
CA CYS A 20 -1.53 13.51 -10.04
C CYS A 20 -2.83 14.06 -10.65
N GLN A 21 -2.80 14.41 -11.93
CA GLN A 21 -3.95 14.94 -12.69
C GLN A 21 -4.74 13.85 -13.45
N HIS A 22 -4.65 12.59 -13.00
CA HIS A 22 -5.31 11.47 -13.67
C HIS A 22 -6.84 11.53 -13.50
N GLN A 23 -7.56 11.08 -14.52
CA GLN A 23 -9.02 10.91 -14.50
C GLN A 23 -9.35 9.45 -14.92
N PRO A 24 -10.04 8.66 -14.07
CA PRO A 24 -10.47 8.97 -12.71
C PRO A 24 -9.30 9.27 -11.76
N ALA A 25 -9.59 9.98 -10.66
CA ALA A 25 -8.58 10.31 -9.67
C ALA A 25 -7.97 9.04 -9.09
N CYS A 26 -6.65 9.01 -8.93
CA CYS A 26 -5.96 7.88 -8.34
C CYS A 26 -6.27 7.78 -6.83
N PRO A 27 -6.30 6.55 -6.28
CA PRO A 27 -6.46 6.35 -4.85
C PRO A 27 -5.26 6.91 -4.07
N THR A 28 -5.51 7.29 -2.83
CA THR A 28 -4.44 7.74 -1.91
C THR A 28 -3.56 6.56 -1.49
N ALA A 29 -2.33 6.83 -1.06
CA ALA A 29 -1.42 5.79 -0.55
C ALA A 29 -2.00 5.06 0.67
N ASP A 30 -2.84 5.71 1.48
CA ASP A 30 -3.47 5.07 2.65
C ASP A 30 -4.66 4.17 2.29
N SER A 31 -5.14 4.22 1.05
CA SER A 31 -6.32 3.46 0.62
C SER A 31 -6.02 1.97 0.48
N ALA A 32 -7.02 1.12 0.65
CA ALA A 32 -6.87 -0.33 0.48
C ALA A 32 -6.56 -0.72 -0.98
N ASP A 33 -6.98 0.10 -1.94
CA ASP A 33 -6.76 -0.04 -3.37
C ASP A 33 -5.60 0.83 -3.90
N ARG A 34 -4.64 1.21 -3.03
CA ARG A 34 -3.51 2.10 -3.39
C ARG A 34 -2.71 1.66 -4.62
N GLU A 35 -2.63 0.36 -4.87
CA GLU A 35 -1.95 -0.25 -6.03
C GLU A 35 -2.62 0.07 -7.37
N ALA A 36 -3.88 0.52 -7.38
CA ALA A 36 -4.60 0.93 -8.58
C ALA A 36 -4.17 2.32 -9.10
N ALA A 37 -3.27 3.02 -8.40
CA ALA A 37 -2.68 4.25 -8.89
C ALA A 37 -1.80 4.02 -10.14
N ARG A 38 -1.63 5.06 -10.95
CA ARG A 38 -0.90 4.94 -12.22
C ARG A 38 0.61 4.88 -11.99
N LEU A 39 1.29 3.97 -12.72
CA LEU A 39 2.75 3.92 -12.80
C LEU A 39 3.35 5.23 -13.30
N THR A 40 4.36 5.72 -12.59
CA THR A 40 5.20 6.87 -12.97
C THR A 40 6.61 6.42 -13.33
N ALA A 41 7.12 5.37 -12.68
CA ALA A 41 8.37 4.70 -13.06
C ALA A 41 8.21 3.18 -12.94
N HIS A 42 8.88 2.45 -13.80
CA HIS A 42 8.85 1.00 -13.84
C HIS A 42 10.28 0.48 -14.06
N HIS A 43 10.82 -0.22 -13.07
CA HIS A 43 12.21 -0.69 -13.03
C HIS A 43 12.25 -2.19 -12.68
N PRO A 44 11.88 -3.07 -13.64
CA PRO A 44 11.86 -4.52 -13.42
C PRO A 44 13.26 -5.06 -13.10
N GLU A 45 14.31 -4.50 -13.71
CA GLU A 45 15.70 -4.88 -13.41
C GLU A 45 16.12 -4.63 -11.94
N GLN A 46 15.36 -3.78 -11.22
CA GLN A 46 15.58 -3.48 -9.81
C GLN A 46 14.47 -4.02 -8.90
N GLY A 47 13.45 -4.68 -9.48
CA GLY A 47 12.35 -5.29 -8.76
C GLY A 47 11.30 -4.33 -8.19
N TRP A 48 11.16 -3.11 -8.75
CA TRP A 48 10.20 -2.14 -8.22
C TRP A 48 9.53 -1.25 -9.28
N SER A 49 8.42 -0.63 -8.86
CA SER A 49 7.65 0.34 -9.62
C SER A 49 7.18 1.47 -8.71
N LEU A 50 7.24 2.71 -9.19
CA LEU A 50 6.74 3.88 -8.47
C LEU A 50 5.37 4.30 -9.02
N LEU A 51 4.39 4.41 -8.13
CA LEU A 51 3.05 4.90 -8.44
C LEU A 51 2.93 6.41 -8.21
N CYS A 52 1.99 7.05 -8.90
CA CYS A 52 1.80 8.50 -8.84
C CYS A 52 1.28 9.01 -7.48
N ASN A 53 0.78 8.13 -6.61
CA ASN A 53 0.45 8.44 -5.22
C ASN A 53 1.65 8.28 -4.27
N GLY A 54 2.85 8.00 -4.81
CA GLY A 54 4.10 7.87 -4.08
C GLY A 54 4.38 6.48 -3.51
N VAL A 55 3.51 5.49 -3.77
CA VAL A 55 3.73 4.10 -3.34
C VAL A 55 4.81 3.46 -4.22
N LEU A 56 5.79 2.83 -3.59
CA LEU A 56 6.76 1.93 -4.22
C LEU A 56 6.23 0.49 -4.12
N LEU A 57 5.84 -0.08 -5.26
CA LEU A 57 5.40 -1.46 -5.39
C LEU A 57 6.60 -2.34 -5.76
N PHE A 58 6.86 -3.38 -4.97
CA PHE A 58 7.88 -4.38 -5.23
C PHE A 58 7.28 -5.57 -5.99
N GLU A 59 8.10 -6.28 -6.76
CA GLU A 59 7.69 -7.45 -7.53
C GLU A 59 7.12 -8.59 -6.69
N ASP A 60 7.49 -8.66 -5.41
CA ASP A 60 6.98 -9.67 -4.48
C ASP A 60 5.64 -9.28 -3.84
N THR A 61 4.97 -8.23 -4.32
CA THR A 61 3.75 -7.60 -3.78
C THR A 61 3.96 -6.79 -2.49
N GLY A 62 5.20 -6.64 -2.03
CA GLY A 62 5.51 -5.71 -0.95
C GLY A 62 5.29 -4.27 -1.38
N GLU A 63 5.01 -3.39 -0.42
CA GLU A 63 4.83 -1.95 -0.69
C GLU A 63 5.63 -1.11 0.31
N LEU A 64 6.20 0.00 -0.16
CA LEU A 64 6.71 1.08 0.68
C LEU A 64 5.87 2.32 0.45
N LEU A 65 5.17 2.76 1.51
CA LEU A 65 4.32 3.94 1.49
C LEU A 65 5.15 5.24 1.53
N PRO A 66 4.58 6.39 1.11
CA PRO A 66 5.29 7.67 1.10
C PRO A 66 5.77 8.16 2.48
N ASP A 67 5.15 7.67 3.55
CA ASP A 67 5.52 7.97 4.94
C ASP A 67 6.58 7.02 5.51
N GLY A 68 7.05 6.05 4.69
CA GLY A 68 8.05 5.06 5.07
C GLY A 68 7.47 3.80 5.70
N GLN A 69 6.14 3.66 5.83
CA GLN A 69 5.55 2.41 6.29
C GLN A 69 5.77 1.29 5.27
N ILE A 70 6.13 0.10 5.78
CA ILE A 70 6.33 -1.10 4.98
C ILE A 70 5.09 -1.98 5.07
N ILE A 71 4.52 -2.34 3.92
CA ILE A 71 3.49 -3.36 3.79
C ILE A 71 4.17 -4.64 3.32
N ALA A 72 4.04 -5.68 4.14
CA ALA A 72 4.66 -6.96 3.84
C ALA A 72 4.04 -7.59 2.59
N PRO A 73 4.84 -8.27 1.77
CA PRO A 73 4.36 -9.00 0.59
C PRO A 73 3.34 -10.08 0.97
N HIS A 74 2.36 -10.28 0.11
CA HIS A 74 1.36 -11.34 0.19
C HIS A 74 1.96 -12.70 -0.22
N ARG A 75 2.91 -13.20 0.57
CA ARG A 75 3.41 -14.57 0.41
C ARG A 75 2.45 -15.51 1.13
N PRO A 76 1.98 -16.60 0.49
CA PRO A 76 1.44 -17.71 1.24
C PRO A 76 2.54 -18.16 2.20
N LEU A 77 2.28 -18.07 3.50
CA LEU A 77 3.12 -18.74 4.49
C LEU A 77 2.97 -20.24 4.22
N THR A 78 3.86 -20.79 3.39
CA THR A 78 4.11 -22.22 3.42
C THR A 78 4.60 -22.51 4.83
N ALA A 79 3.73 -23.08 5.65
CA ALA A 79 4.09 -23.70 6.91
C ALA A 79 4.92 -24.96 6.59
N GLY A 80 6.11 -24.75 6.06
CA GLY A 80 7.02 -25.76 5.54
C GLY A 80 8.39 -25.54 6.14
N GLN A 81 8.56 -26.07 7.35
CA GLN A 81 9.79 -26.63 7.90
C GLN A 81 11.10 -26.07 7.32
N VAL A 82 11.71 -25.14 8.04
CA VAL A 82 13.16 -24.95 7.99
C VAL A 82 13.82 -26.25 8.48
N THR A 83 14.21 -27.11 7.55
CA THR A 83 15.13 -28.21 7.85
C THR A 83 16.52 -27.59 8.00
N THR A 84 17.01 -27.53 9.24
CA THR A 84 18.41 -27.24 9.54
C THR A 84 19.28 -28.29 8.82
N ALA A 85 20.16 -27.84 7.92
CA ALA A 85 21.18 -28.71 7.35
C ALA A 85 22.27 -29.01 8.41
N ALA A 86 22.74 -30.25 8.42
CA ALA A 86 23.65 -30.84 9.40
C ALA A 86 25.08 -30.27 9.36
#